data_AF-A0A1G8HTF0-F1
#
_entry.id   AF-A0A1G8HTF0-F1
#
_cell.length_a   1.000
_cell.length_b   1.000
_cell.length_c   1.000
_cell.angle_alpha   90.00
_cell.angle_beta   90.00
_cell.angle_gamma   90.00
#
_symmetry.space_group_name_H-M   'P 1'
#
loop_
_entity.id
_entity.type
_entity.pdbx_description
1 polymer ?
#
loop_
_entity_poly.entity_id
_entity_poly.type
_entity_poly.pdbx_seq_one_letter_code
_entity_poly.pdbx_strand_id
1 'polypeptide(L)'
;MTAVVAQHCGLLPFGWTGVWLFFVISGYVVTLTVISRESDQPALERLVGFFRRRALRIVPVYFAYICAGVVTILVSGSSLDLIALGSLLGFINNLAMTLGRGELGSWPVGHLWTISVEMQFYVIYGFALFLMSRRTVVLLLLSMLILAPVLRLAVSIGLTRIGWGAETSAYAVYAGSFLHTDAFATGCLLAFLSKYGMLQRKAPFVAIVGICLLFIYVILYTSINYYVVQARGIDILKNVLSGILWGQYREVFLYSALAAASGGLVSLAAVEHRSVHWLLRLKSLQHIGEISYGAYIYHAIAVVAAKLALSPIMDFSANPRPIHTWIALFLLAYLLTIVAAELSFRFFERRFLGIHNLRSPTGQISEMPT
;
A
#
# COMPACT_ATOMS: atom_id res chain seq x y z
N MET A 1 6.47 3.44 -5.06
CA MET A 1 6.18 3.22 -6.49
C MET A 1 7.37 2.61 -7.24
N THR A 2 8.47 3.35 -7.44
CA THR A 2 9.67 2.86 -8.16
C THR A 2 10.17 1.50 -7.67
N ALA A 3 10.30 1.31 -6.35
CA ALA A 3 10.71 0.04 -5.76
C ALA A 3 9.73 -1.12 -6.06
N VAL A 4 8.41 -0.83 -6.14
CA VAL A 4 7.37 -1.82 -6.47
C VAL A 4 7.54 -2.29 -7.92
N VAL A 5 7.74 -1.36 -8.86
CA VAL A 5 7.97 -1.71 -10.28
C VAL A 5 9.27 -2.52 -10.41
N ALA A 6 10.34 -2.08 -9.75
CA ALA A 6 11.61 -2.79 -9.75
C ALA A 6 11.49 -4.22 -9.21
N GLN A 7 10.65 -4.45 -8.19
CA GLN A 7 10.36 -5.80 -7.71
C GLN A 7 9.63 -6.67 -8.72
N HIS A 8 8.57 -6.16 -9.34
CA HIS A 8 7.83 -6.92 -10.35
C HIS A 8 8.69 -7.21 -11.60
N CYS A 9 9.72 -6.40 -11.82
CA CYS A 9 10.76 -6.64 -12.83
C CYS A 9 11.96 -7.44 -12.31
N GLY A 10 11.92 -8.01 -11.10
CA GLY A 10 12.99 -8.86 -10.55
C GLY A 10 14.29 -8.16 -10.15
N LEU A 11 14.37 -6.82 -10.17
CA LEU A 11 15.56 -6.06 -9.80
C LEU A 11 15.74 -5.86 -8.30
N LEU A 12 14.64 -5.68 -7.54
CA LEU A 12 14.68 -5.41 -6.11
C LEU A 12 13.75 -6.35 -5.33
N PRO A 13 14.21 -7.03 -4.26
CA PRO A 13 13.38 -8.01 -3.55
C PRO A 13 12.40 -7.39 -2.52
N PHE A 14 12.44 -6.07 -2.30
CA PHE A 14 11.79 -5.40 -1.16
C PHE A 14 10.75 -4.32 -1.55
N GLY A 15 10.35 -4.20 -2.81
CA GLY A 15 9.36 -3.22 -3.26
C GLY A 15 8.00 -3.30 -2.53
N TRP A 16 7.62 -4.50 -2.10
CA TRP A 16 6.39 -4.83 -1.38
C TRP A 16 6.30 -4.13 -0.02
N THR A 17 7.44 -3.77 0.60
CA THR A 17 7.49 -3.00 1.86
C THR A 17 6.83 -1.63 1.73
N GLY A 18 6.75 -1.08 0.51
CA GLY A 18 6.07 0.18 0.23
C GLY A 18 4.58 0.18 0.61
N VAL A 19 3.93 -0.99 0.68
CA VAL A 19 2.53 -1.11 1.10
C VAL A 19 2.30 -0.57 2.52
N TRP A 20 3.23 -0.82 3.45
CA TRP A 20 3.12 -0.30 4.83
C TRP A 20 3.28 1.21 4.88
N LEU A 21 4.16 1.77 4.05
CA LEU A 21 4.26 3.20 3.90
C LEU A 21 2.96 3.79 3.35
N PHE A 22 2.32 3.14 2.36
CA PHE A 22 1.01 3.56 1.86
C PHE A 22 -0.07 3.49 2.93
N PHE A 23 -0.17 2.42 3.73
CA PHE A 23 -1.16 2.30 4.80
C PHE A 23 -0.97 3.36 5.90
N VAL A 24 0.28 3.66 6.31
CA VAL A 24 0.55 4.74 7.26
C VAL A 24 0.20 6.11 6.68
N ILE A 25 0.59 6.40 5.43
CA ILE A 25 0.22 7.66 4.75
C ILE A 25 -1.30 7.78 4.65
N SER A 26 -1.98 6.69 4.29
CA SER A 26 -3.43 6.61 4.16
C SER A 26 -4.12 6.97 5.48
N GLY A 27 -3.74 6.31 6.58
CA GLY A 27 -4.23 6.61 7.93
C GLY A 27 -3.96 8.05 8.37
N TYR A 28 -2.77 8.57 8.07
CA TYR A 28 -2.40 9.95 8.39
C TYR A 28 -3.28 10.97 7.64
N VAL A 29 -3.33 10.88 6.31
CA VAL A 29 -4.05 11.84 5.46
C VAL A 29 -5.55 11.77 5.68
N VAL A 30 -6.12 10.57 5.82
CA VAL A 30 -7.56 10.39 6.00
C VAL A 30 -8.02 11.00 7.32
N THR A 31 -7.25 10.80 8.39
CA THR A 31 -7.52 11.36 9.71
C THR A 31 -7.35 12.87 9.71
N LEU A 32 -6.21 13.37 9.20
CA LEU A 32 -5.90 14.80 9.14
C LEU A 32 -6.98 15.58 8.40
N THR A 33 -7.44 15.07 7.24
CA THR A 33 -8.50 15.72 6.45
C THR A 33 -9.79 15.93 7.24
N VAL A 34 -10.11 15.02 8.17
CA VAL A 34 -11.32 15.12 8.99
C VAL A 34 -11.09 16.01 10.21
N ILE A 35 -10.01 15.78 10.94
CA ILE A 35 -9.79 16.49 12.21
C ILE A 35 -9.35 17.94 12.02
N SER A 36 -8.78 18.31 10.87
CA SER A 36 -8.40 19.69 10.55
C SER A 36 -9.57 20.55 10.07
N ARG A 37 -10.74 19.96 9.78
CA ARG A 37 -11.94 20.70 9.41
C ARG A 37 -12.79 20.90 10.65
N GLU A 38 -12.85 22.13 11.14
CA GLU A 38 -13.95 22.54 12.02
C GLU A 38 -15.19 22.71 11.14
N SER A 39 -16.30 22.11 11.57
CA SER A 39 -17.52 22.06 10.76
C SER A 39 -18.71 21.91 11.67
N ASP A 40 -19.62 22.87 11.59
CA ASP A 40 -20.91 22.88 12.29
C ASP A 40 -21.92 21.90 11.67
N GLN A 41 -21.59 21.31 10.52
CA GLN A 41 -22.42 20.29 9.89
C GLN A 41 -22.70 19.09 10.83
N PRO A 42 -23.91 18.52 10.75
CA PRO A 42 -24.25 17.28 11.45
C PRO A 42 -23.26 16.15 11.18
N ALA A 43 -23.11 15.24 12.15
CA ALA A 43 -22.17 14.12 12.05
C ALA A 43 -22.40 13.24 10.80
N LEU A 44 -23.67 13.03 10.41
CA LEU A 44 -24.04 12.27 9.24
C LEU A 44 -23.56 12.91 7.93
N GLU A 45 -23.74 14.22 7.77
CA GLU A 45 -23.28 14.94 6.56
C GLU A 45 -21.76 14.89 6.43
N ARG A 46 -21.03 15.05 7.54
CA ARG A 46 -19.57 14.93 7.56
C ARG A 46 -19.09 13.52 7.21
N LEU A 47 -19.80 12.49 7.68
CA LEU A 47 -19.55 11.08 7.35
C LEU A 47 -19.80 10.82 5.85
N VAL A 48 -20.91 11.30 5.29
CA VAL A 48 -21.20 11.18 3.86
C VAL A 48 -20.15 11.91 3.03
N GLY A 49 -19.78 13.13 3.42
CA GLY A 49 -18.71 13.89 2.77
C GLY A 49 -17.35 13.18 2.84
N PHE A 50 -17.06 12.51 3.96
CA PHE A 50 -15.88 11.67 4.12
C PHE A 50 -15.87 10.53 3.09
N PHE A 51 -16.92 9.73 3.03
CA PHE A 51 -17.01 8.61 2.08
C PHE A 51 -17.00 9.10 0.63
N ARG A 52 -17.71 10.17 0.30
CA ARG A 52 -17.73 10.77 -1.04
C ARG A 52 -16.32 11.13 -1.50
N ARG A 53 -15.52 11.81 -0.68
CA ARG A 53 -14.13 12.18 -1.03
C ARG A 53 -13.22 10.99 -1.23
N ARG A 54 -13.42 9.89 -0.48
CA ARG A 54 -12.63 8.66 -0.65
C ARG A 54 -13.07 7.90 -1.89
N ALA A 55 -14.38 7.77 -2.12
CA ALA A 55 -14.96 7.15 -3.29
C ALA A 55 -14.49 7.84 -4.57
N LEU A 56 -14.60 9.18 -4.66
CA LEU A 56 -14.15 9.94 -5.85
C LEU A 56 -12.65 9.83 -6.14
N ARG A 57 -11.83 9.54 -5.12
CA ARG A 57 -10.39 9.33 -5.29
C ARG A 57 -10.07 7.93 -5.78
N ILE A 58 -10.76 6.91 -5.29
CA ILE A 58 -10.40 5.50 -5.50
C ILE A 58 -11.24 4.86 -6.60
N VAL A 59 -12.56 4.93 -6.47
CA VAL A 59 -13.52 4.13 -7.23
C VAL A 59 -13.40 4.33 -8.75
N PRO A 60 -13.27 5.56 -9.30
CA PRO A 60 -13.25 5.74 -10.75
C PRO A 60 -12.12 4.97 -11.44
N VAL A 61 -10.88 5.15 -10.99
CA VAL A 61 -9.69 4.52 -11.62
C VAL A 61 -9.70 3.02 -11.38
N TYR A 62 -10.06 2.62 -10.16
CA TYR A 62 -10.16 1.22 -9.76
C TYR A 62 -11.13 0.45 -10.66
N PHE A 63 -12.35 0.95 -10.84
CA PHE A 63 -13.33 0.29 -11.70
C PHE A 63 -13.02 0.45 -13.19
N ALA A 64 -12.43 1.56 -13.65
CA ALA A 64 -11.96 1.67 -15.03
C ALA A 64 -10.93 0.56 -15.37
N TYR A 65 -9.99 0.29 -14.45
CA TYR A 65 -9.01 -0.78 -14.59
C TYR A 65 -9.65 -2.17 -14.63
N ILE A 66 -10.62 -2.44 -13.74
CA ILE A 66 -11.33 -3.73 -13.73
C ILE A 66 -12.17 -3.90 -14.99
N CYS A 67 -12.87 -2.86 -15.44
CA CYS A 67 -13.65 -2.88 -16.68
C CYS A 67 -12.76 -3.19 -17.89
N ALA A 68 -11.58 -2.58 -17.99
CA ALA A 68 -10.61 -2.91 -19.05
C ALA A 68 -10.18 -4.38 -18.99
N GLY A 69 -9.98 -4.93 -17.79
CA GLY A 69 -9.71 -6.35 -17.59
C GLY A 69 -10.86 -7.25 -18.04
N VAL A 70 -12.09 -6.95 -17.64
CA VAL A 70 -13.29 -7.70 -18.06
C VAL A 70 -13.44 -7.68 -19.58
N VAL A 71 -13.32 -6.50 -20.22
CA VAL A 71 -13.36 -6.39 -21.69
C VAL A 71 -12.28 -7.25 -22.33
N THR A 72 -11.06 -7.23 -21.81
CA THR A 72 -9.96 -8.06 -22.32
C THR A 72 -10.29 -9.55 -22.27
N ILE A 73 -10.84 -10.03 -21.14
CA ILE A 73 -11.24 -11.43 -20.95
C ILE A 73 -12.38 -11.85 -21.88
N LEU A 74 -13.37 -10.97 -22.07
CA LEU A 74 -14.50 -11.23 -22.98
C LEU A 74 -14.04 -11.28 -24.44
N VAL A 75 -13.17 -10.35 -24.86
CA VAL A 75 -12.63 -10.30 -26.23
C VAL A 75 -11.70 -11.48 -26.51
N SER A 76 -10.94 -11.96 -25.52
CA SER A 76 -10.08 -13.15 -25.69
C SER A 76 -10.85 -14.47 -25.67
N GLY A 77 -12.17 -14.46 -25.44
CA GLY A 77 -12.99 -15.67 -25.31
C GLY A 77 -12.67 -16.50 -24.07
N SER A 78 -11.98 -15.92 -23.09
CA SER A 78 -11.62 -16.60 -21.85
C SER A 78 -12.80 -16.62 -20.87
N SER A 79 -12.88 -17.66 -20.04
CA SER A 79 -13.94 -17.74 -19.02
C SER A 79 -13.73 -16.71 -17.92
N LEU A 80 -14.80 -15.99 -17.57
CA LEU A 80 -14.81 -15.03 -16.47
C LEU A 80 -15.15 -15.72 -15.14
N ASP A 81 -14.25 -15.66 -14.16
CA ASP A 81 -14.56 -16.10 -12.79
C ASP A 81 -15.45 -15.05 -12.10
N LEU A 82 -16.73 -15.38 -11.93
CA LEU A 82 -17.71 -14.50 -11.28
C LEU A 82 -17.42 -14.26 -9.80
N ILE A 83 -16.75 -15.21 -9.12
CA ILE A 83 -16.34 -15.03 -7.72
C ILE A 83 -15.24 -13.96 -7.66
N ALA A 84 -14.26 -14.04 -8.56
CA ALA A 84 -13.19 -13.06 -8.65
C ALA A 84 -13.72 -11.67 -9.03
N LEU A 85 -14.65 -11.59 -9.99
CA LEU A 85 -15.28 -10.32 -10.34
C LEU A 85 -16.09 -9.75 -9.16
N GLY A 86 -16.93 -10.57 -8.52
CA GLY A 86 -17.71 -10.16 -7.35
C GLY A 86 -16.82 -9.68 -6.20
N SER A 87 -15.69 -10.34 -5.97
CA SER A 87 -14.76 -9.94 -4.91
C SER A 87 -14.04 -8.62 -5.20
N LEU A 88 -13.69 -8.37 -6.47
CA LEU A 88 -13.15 -7.09 -6.92
C LEU A 88 -14.17 -5.96 -6.78
N LEU A 89 -15.42 -6.19 -7.22
CA LEU A 89 -16.49 -5.19 -7.12
C LEU A 89 -16.84 -4.86 -5.66
N GLY A 90 -16.77 -5.86 -4.77
CA GLY A 90 -17.06 -5.72 -3.35
C GLY A 90 -15.91 -5.19 -2.49
N PHE A 91 -14.73 -4.88 -3.06
CA PHE A 91 -13.51 -4.56 -2.28
C PHE A 91 -13.17 -5.64 -1.24
N ILE A 92 -13.32 -6.91 -1.61
CA ILE A 92 -12.99 -8.09 -0.79
C ILE A 92 -12.09 -9.08 -1.56
N ASN A 93 -11.39 -8.61 -2.59
CA ASN A 93 -10.55 -9.47 -3.43
C ASN A 93 -9.49 -10.20 -2.62
N ASN A 94 -9.00 -9.57 -1.56
CA ASN A 94 -8.04 -10.15 -0.65
C ASN A 94 -8.53 -11.47 -0.03
N LEU A 95 -9.82 -11.60 0.30
CA LEU A 95 -10.41 -12.85 0.80
C LEU A 95 -10.50 -13.92 -0.30
N ALA A 96 -10.96 -13.55 -1.51
CA ALA A 96 -10.99 -14.48 -2.63
C ALA A 96 -9.59 -15.03 -2.95
N MET A 97 -8.56 -14.18 -2.90
CA MET A 97 -7.16 -14.59 -3.09
C MET A 97 -6.69 -15.58 -2.03
N THR A 98 -7.09 -15.43 -0.76
CA THR A 98 -6.74 -16.43 0.28
C THR A 98 -7.38 -17.80 0.03
N LEU A 99 -8.46 -17.87 -0.74
CA LEU A 99 -9.15 -19.10 -1.12
C LEU A 99 -8.66 -19.66 -2.47
N GLY A 100 -7.55 -19.13 -3.01
CA GLY A 100 -7.03 -19.52 -4.33
C GLY A 100 -7.91 -19.04 -5.50
N ARG A 101 -8.72 -17.99 -5.29
CA ARG A 101 -9.54 -17.31 -6.29
C ARG A 101 -9.04 -15.88 -6.48
N GLY A 102 -9.86 -14.98 -7.02
CA GLY A 102 -9.55 -13.54 -7.08
C GLY A 102 -8.59 -13.14 -8.20
N GLU A 103 -8.38 -14.03 -9.17
CA GLU A 103 -7.66 -13.73 -10.41
C GLU A 103 -8.65 -13.41 -11.54
N LEU A 104 -8.28 -12.48 -12.42
CA LEU A 104 -9.08 -12.07 -13.57
C LEU A 104 -8.41 -12.54 -14.87
N GLY A 105 -8.34 -13.86 -15.05
CA GLY A 105 -7.61 -14.50 -16.14
C GLY A 105 -6.16 -13.98 -16.24
N SER A 106 -5.73 -13.56 -17.43
CA SER A 106 -4.39 -12.97 -17.63
C SER A 106 -4.28 -11.50 -17.21
N TRP A 107 -5.39 -10.84 -16.84
CA TRP A 107 -5.36 -9.45 -16.42
C TRP A 107 -4.87 -9.33 -14.97
N PRO A 108 -3.76 -8.61 -14.71
CA PRO A 108 -3.15 -8.63 -13.39
C PRO A 108 -3.99 -7.83 -12.38
N VAL A 109 -4.59 -8.53 -11.42
CA VAL A 109 -5.40 -7.91 -10.34
C VAL A 109 -4.84 -8.18 -8.95
N GLY A 110 -3.73 -8.93 -8.87
CA GLY A 110 -3.18 -9.39 -7.59
C GLY A 110 -2.89 -8.25 -6.63
N HIS A 111 -2.33 -7.13 -7.07
CA HIS A 111 -2.01 -5.98 -6.22
C HIS A 111 -3.25 -5.24 -5.67
N LEU A 112 -4.45 -5.46 -6.22
CA LEU A 112 -5.68 -4.77 -5.82
C LEU A 112 -6.21 -5.21 -4.43
N TRP A 113 -5.62 -6.25 -3.83
CA TRP A 113 -5.94 -6.65 -2.46
C TRP A 113 -5.66 -5.54 -1.45
N THR A 114 -4.62 -4.73 -1.66
CA THR A 114 -4.26 -3.62 -0.74
C THR A 114 -5.32 -2.53 -0.74
N ILE A 115 -5.89 -2.21 -1.90
CA ILE A 115 -6.97 -1.23 -2.06
C ILE A 115 -8.26 -1.78 -1.42
N SER A 116 -8.50 -3.08 -1.53
CA SER A 116 -9.61 -3.75 -0.82
C SER A 116 -9.50 -3.54 0.70
N VAL A 117 -8.31 -3.81 1.27
CA VAL A 117 -8.04 -3.59 2.70
C VAL A 117 -8.14 -2.12 3.10
N GLU A 118 -7.66 -1.20 2.27
CA GLU A 118 -7.77 0.25 2.50
C GLU A 118 -9.23 0.71 2.54
N MET A 119 -10.06 0.25 1.60
CA MET A 119 -11.50 0.58 1.57
C MET A 119 -12.24 0.01 2.78
N GLN A 120 -11.95 -1.25 3.17
CA GLN A 120 -12.49 -1.85 4.39
C GLN A 120 -12.12 -1.03 5.64
N PHE A 121 -10.86 -0.60 5.73
CA PHE A 121 -10.42 0.27 6.82
C PHE A 121 -11.18 1.61 6.82
N TYR A 122 -11.35 2.26 5.68
CA TYR A 122 -12.08 3.53 5.60
C TYR A 122 -13.53 3.42 6.06
N VAL A 123 -14.22 2.35 5.71
CA VAL A 123 -15.60 2.11 6.17
C VAL A 123 -15.64 2.08 7.70
N ILE A 124 -14.86 1.19 8.32
CA ILE A 124 -14.86 1.02 9.78
C ILE A 124 -14.34 2.26 10.50
N TYR A 125 -13.23 2.83 10.02
CA TYR A 125 -12.63 4.01 10.62
C TYR A 125 -13.53 5.24 10.50
N GLY A 126 -14.22 5.42 9.37
CA GLY A 126 -15.18 6.50 9.19
C GLY A 126 -16.28 6.45 10.24
N PHE A 127 -16.94 5.30 10.41
CA PHE A 127 -17.95 5.15 11.46
C PHE A 127 -17.38 5.38 12.86
N ALA A 128 -16.21 4.82 13.19
CA ALA A 128 -15.58 5.04 14.48
C ALA A 128 -15.31 6.54 14.73
N LEU A 129 -14.80 7.25 13.72
CA LEU A 129 -14.41 8.65 13.84
C LEU A 129 -15.60 9.60 14.04
N PHE A 130 -16.75 9.30 13.45
CA PHE A 130 -17.94 10.17 13.50
C PHE A 130 -18.98 9.76 14.54
N LEU A 131 -19.02 8.48 14.96
CA LEU A 131 -19.99 7.97 15.93
C LEU A 131 -19.44 7.84 17.35
N MET A 132 -18.12 7.81 17.53
CA MET A 132 -17.50 7.62 18.84
C MET A 132 -16.81 8.89 19.34
N SER A 133 -16.58 8.96 20.66
CA SER A 133 -15.79 10.04 21.24
C SER A 133 -14.35 9.99 20.73
N ARG A 134 -13.69 11.15 20.61
CA ARG A 134 -12.27 11.23 20.20
C ARG A 134 -11.36 10.38 21.09
N ARG A 135 -11.65 10.34 22.40
CA ARG A 135 -10.90 9.51 23.35
C ARG A 135 -11.04 8.02 23.02
N THR A 136 -12.26 7.56 22.74
CA THR A 136 -12.53 6.18 22.34
C THR A 136 -11.79 5.83 21.05
N VAL A 137 -11.83 6.71 20.04
CA VAL A 137 -11.11 6.49 18.78
C VAL A 137 -9.61 6.36 19.01
N VAL A 138 -9.00 7.26 19.79
CA VAL A 138 -7.56 7.17 20.11
C VAL A 138 -7.23 5.88 20.86
N LEU A 139 -8.07 5.45 21.82
CA LEU A 139 -7.89 4.18 22.53
C LEU A 139 -7.98 2.97 21.60
N LEU A 140 -8.92 2.98 20.63
CA LEU A 140 -9.04 1.94 19.61
C LEU A 140 -7.80 1.88 18.71
N LEU A 141 -7.28 3.04 18.30
CA LEU A 141 -6.06 3.09 17.47
C LEU A 141 -4.83 2.60 18.26
N LEU A 142 -4.71 2.97 19.53
CA LEU A 142 -3.64 2.47 20.40
C LEU A 142 -3.76 0.95 20.62
N SER A 143 -4.98 0.42 20.80
CA SER A 143 -5.18 -1.02 20.96
C SER A 143 -4.84 -1.78 19.67
N MET A 144 -5.11 -1.23 18.48
CA MET A 144 -4.73 -1.83 17.20
C MET A 144 -3.23 -2.05 17.04
N LEU A 145 -2.37 -1.19 17.64
CA LEU A 145 -0.91 -1.38 17.61
C LEU A 145 -0.46 -2.69 18.29
N ILE A 146 -1.24 -3.16 19.27
CA ILE A 146 -0.97 -4.39 20.02
C ILE A 146 -1.79 -5.55 19.45
N LEU A 147 -3.05 -5.30 19.12
CA LEU A 147 -3.97 -6.35 18.69
C LEU A 147 -3.62 -6.89 17.29
N ALA A 148 -3.12 -6.05 16.37
CA ALA A 148 -2.75 -6.51 15.03
C ALA A 148 -1.67 -7.62 15.02
N PRO A 149 -0.50 -7.47 15.67
CA PRO A 149 0.47 -8.57 15.73
C PRO A 149 -0.07 -9.80 16.50
N VAL A 150 -0.88 -9.61 17.54
CA VAL A 150 -1.52 -10.73 18.27
C VAL A 150 -2.48 -11.50 17.36
N LEU A 151 -3.31 -10.81 16.58
CA LEU A 151 -4.21 -11.43 15.60
C LEU A 151 -3.43 -12.12 14.49
N ARG A 152 -2.34 -11.53 13.99
CA ARG A 152 -1.46 -12.17 13.00
C ARG A 152 -0.87 -13.47 13.52
N LEU A 153 -0.42 -13.48 14.79
CA LEU A 153 0.08 -14.68 15.43
C LEU A 153 -1.02 -15.74 15.57
N ALA A 154 -2.20 -15.35 16.06
CA ALA A 154 -3.33 -16.26 16.24
C ALA A 154 -3.79 -16.87 14.91
N VAL A 155 -3.86 -16.07 13.84
CA VAL A 155 -4.19 -16.54 12.49
C VAL A 155 -3.11 -17.48 11.95
N SER A 156 -1.82 -17.10 12.06
CA SER A 156 -0.72 -17.95 11.58
C SER A 156 -0.70 -19.32 12.27
N ILE A 157 -0.87 -19.34 13.60
CA ILE A 157 -1.01 -20.59 14.37
C ILE A 157 -2.27 -21.37 13.97
N GLY A 158 -3.41 -20.69 13.83
CA GLY A 158 -4.68 -21.29 13.46
C GLY A 158 -4.63 -21.98 12.10
N LEU A 159 -4.10 -21.29 11.08
CA LEU A 159 -3.93 -21.81 9.72
C LEU A 159 -2.99 -23.02 9.70
N THR A 160 -1.87 -22.94 10.43
CA THR A 160 -0.94 -24.08 10.57
C THR A 160 -1.62 -25.29 11.21
N ARG A 161 -2.46 -25.08 12.25
CA ARG A 161 -3.18 -26.17 12.93
C ARG A 161 -4.22 -26.87 12.07
N ILE A 162 -4.85 -26.16 11.14
CA ILE A 162 -5.83 -26.74 10.20
C ILE A 162 -5.15 -27.33 8.95
N GLY A 163 -3.82 -27.44 8.95
CA GLY A 163 -3.04 -28.11 7.91
C GLY A 163 -2.74 -27.27 6.68
N TRP A 164 -2.89 -25.93 6.73
CA TRP A 164 -2.46 -25.08 5.63
C TRP A 164 -0.94 -25.08 5.51
N GLY A 165 -0.44 -25.11 4.27
CA GLY A 165 0.99 -25.00 3.98
C GLY A 165 1.58 -23.67 4.49
N ALA A 166 2.89 -23.64 4.69
CA ALA A 166 3.56 -22.43 5.21
C ALA A 166 3.38 -21.23 4.27
N GLU A 167 3.46 -21.45 2.95
CA GLU A 167 3.31 -20.39 1.94
C GLU A 167 1.88 -19.84 1.86
N THR A 168 0.87 -20.72 1.85
CA THR A 168 -0.54 -20.29 1.83
C THR A 168 -0.94 -19.60 3.12
N SER A 169 -0.45 -20.07 4.27
CA SER A 169 -0.66 -19.43 5.57
C SER A 169 -0.07 -18.03 5.63
N ALA A 170 1.18 -17.90 5.19
CA ALA A 170 1.87 -16.62 5.08
C ALA A 170 1.15 -15.63 4.16
N TYR A 171 0.72 -16.10 3.00
CA TYR A 171 -0.03 -15.30 2.06
C TYR A 171 -1.38 -14.84 2.64
N ALA A 172 -2.09 -15.72 3.36
CA ALA A 172 -3.32 -15.36 4.03
C ALA A 172 -3.13 -14.29 5.11
N VAL A 173 -2.01 -14.31 5.84
CA VAL A 173 -1.65 -13.25 6.78
C VAL A 173 -1.28 -11.95 6.04
N TYR A 174 -0.58 -12.06 4.92
CA TYR A 174 -0.18 -10.91 4.08
C TYR A 174 -1.36 -10.20 3.44
N ALA A 175 -2.33 -10.93 2.88
CA ALA A 175 -3.53 -10.35 2.26
C ALA A 175 -4.69 -10.19 3.26
N GLY A 176 -4.53 -10.61 4.52
CA GLY A 176 -5.64 -10.68 5.47
C GLY A 176 -6.25 -9.34 5.83
N SER A 177 -7.59 -9.30 5.89
CA SER A 177 -8.34 -8.14 6.41
C SER A 177 -8.01 -7.91 7.88
N PHE A 178 -7.88 -6.64 8.27
CA PHE A 178 -7.62 -6.20 9.65
C PHE A 178 -6.26 -6.55 10.25
N LEU A 179 -5.46 -7.41 9.61
CA LEU A 179 -4.14 -7.83 10.08
C LEU A 179 -3.06 -6.73 9.97
N HIS A 180 -3.35 -5.67 9.22
CA HIS A 180 -2.47 -4.52 9.00
C HIS A 180 -3.01 -3.23 9.62
N THR A 181 -3.94 -3.34 10.56
CA THR A 181 -4.58 -2.18 11.20
C THR A 181 -3.61 -1.35 12.03
N ASP A 182 -2.50 -1.93 12.50
CA ASP A 182 -1.41 -1.21 13.15
C ASP A 182 -0.75 -0.19 12.22
N ALA A 183 -0.59 -0.47 10.92
CA ALA A 183 -0.04 0.48 9.96
C ALA A 183 -0.96 1.69 9.77
N PHE A 184 -2.26 1.46 9.53
CA PHE A 184 -3.24 2.55 9.45
C PHE A 184 -3.34 3.33 10.77
N ALA A 185 -3.41 2.62 11.90
CA ALA A 185 -3.51 3.24 13.23
C ALA A 185 -2.30 4.11 13.55
N THR A 186 -1.09 3.67 13.18
CA THR A 186 0.13 4.47 13.28
C THR A 186 -0.05 5.81 12.55
N GLY A 187 -0.53 5.78 11.31
CA GLY A 187 -0.84 6.99 10.54
C GLY A 187 -1.87 7.89 11.23
N CYS A 188 -2.99 7.33 11.66
CA CYS A 188 -4.05 8.08 12.33
C CYS A 188 -3.58 8.75 13.63
N LEU A 189 -2.78 8.06 14.44
CA LEU A 189 -2.21 8.60 15.68
C LEU A 189 -1.23 9.74 15.40
N LEU A 190 -0.42 9.65 14.34
CA LEU A 190 0.44 10.76 13.89
C LEU A 190 -0.38 11.99 13.51
N ALA A 191 -1.55 11.82 12.89
CA ALA A 191 -2.44 12.94 12.57
C ALA A 191 -3.01 13.60 13.84
N PHE A 192 -3.40 12.82 14.85
CA PHE A 192 -3.79 13.38 16.15
C PHE A 192 -2.62 14.13 16.82
N LEU A 193 -1.41 13.57 16.82
CA LEU A 193 -0.22 14.26 17.34
C LEU A 193 0.06 15.58 16.61
N SER A 194 -0.19 15.61 15.29
CA SER A 194 -0.08 16.83 14.48
C SER A 194 -1.10 17.88 14.91
N LYS A 195 -2.37 17.50 15.06
CA LYS A 195 -3.45 18.39 15.50
C LYS A 195 -3.19 19.00 16.89
N TYR A 196 -2.60 18.25 17.81
CA TYR A 196 -2.26 18.74 19.15
C TYR A 196 -0.90 19.47 19.23
N GLY A 197 -0.24 19.74 18.09
CA GLY A 197 1.05 20.44 18.06
C GLY A 197 2.22 19.64 18.65
N MET A 198 2.02 18.35 18.95
CA MET A 198 3.03 17.50 19.59
C MET A 198 3.96 16.83 18.58
N LEU A 199 3.56 16.74 17.30
CA LEU A 199 4.30 16.00 16.28
C LEU A 199 5.70 16.57 16.04
N GLN A 200 5.87 17.90 16.02
CA GLN A 200 7.17 18.56 15.82
C GLN A 200 8.22 18.05 16.81
N ARG A 201 7.83 17.92 18.09
CA ARG A 201 8.72 17.45 19.16
C ARG A 201 8.93 15.93 19.12
N LYS A 202 7.90 15.16 18.76
CA LYS A 202 7.93 13.69 18.83
C LYS A 202 8.46 13.00 17.56
N ALA A 203 8.46 13.66 16.41
CA ALA A 203 8.83 13.05 15.13
C ALA A 203 10.23 12.39 15.13
N PRO A 204 11.30 13.03 15.62
CA PRO A 204 12.61 12.37 15.68
C PRO A 204 12.61 11.12 16.55
N PHE A 205 11.89 11.15 17.69
CA PHE A 205 11.76 10.00 18.57
C PHE A 205 11.01 8.85 17.90
N VAL A 206 9.89 9.14 17.24
CA VAL A 206 9.13 8.12 16.48
C VAL A 206 9.99 7.51 15.37
N ALA A 207 10.79 8.32 14.68
CA ALA A 207 11.71 7.84 13.66
C ALA A 207 12.82 6.94 14.21
N ILE A 208 13.44 7.32 15.33
CA ILE A 208 14.45 6.50 16.00
C ILE A 208 13.84 5.17 16.44
N VAL A 209 12.68 5.18 17.10
CA VAL A 209 11.98 3.95 17.50
C VAL A 209 11.67 3.07 16.30
N GLY A 210 11.13 3.63 15.22
CA GLY A 210 10.81 2.89 14.00
C GLY A 210 12.04 2.24 13.36
N ILE A 211 13.15 2.98 13.26
CA ILE A 211 14.42 2.47 12.75
C ILE A 211 14.96 1.37 13.68
N CYS A 212 14.99 1.60 14.99
CA CYS A 212 15.45 0.61 15.97
C CYS A 212 14.65 -0.69 15.89
N LEU A 213 13.31 -0.63 15.80
CA LEU A 213 12.47 -1.82 15.65
C LEU A 213 12.75 -2.58 14.35
N LEU A 214 12.99 -1.87 13.25
CA LEU A 214 13.39 -2.50 11.99
C LEU A 214 14.77 -3.17 12.09
N PHE A 215 15.75 -2.52 12.73
CA PHE A 215 17.07 -3.10 12.97
C PHE A 215 17.00 -4.33 13.88
N ILE A 216 16.22 -4.26 14.97
CA ILE A 216 15.99 -5.39 15.87
C ILE A 216 15.39 -6.56 15.09
N TYR A 217 14.37 -6.31 14.26
CA TYR A 217 13.81 -7.32 13.38
C TYR A 217 14.88 -7.95 12.46
N VAL A 218 15.66 -7.13 11.75
CA VAL A 218 16.69 -7.61 10.82
C VAL A 218 17.74 -8.44 11.54
N ILE A 219 18.24 -7.98 12.69
CA ILE A 219 19.26 -8.69 13.48
C ILE A 219 18.70 -10.02 14.00
N LEU A 220 17.50 -10.00 14.59
CA LEU A 220 16.86 -11.19 15.14
C LEU A 220 16.64 -12.25 14.06
N TYR A 221 16.05 -11.87 12.92
CA TYR A 221 15.76 -12.82 11.85
C TYR A 221 17.00 -13.25 11.07
N THR A 222 18.02 -12.41 10.95
CA THR A 222 19.34 -12.83 10.47
C THR A 222 19.91 -13.92 11.38
N SER A 223 19.81 -13.72 12.70
CA SER A 223 20.31 -14.67 13.71
C SER A 223 19.53 -15.98 13.67
N ILE A 224 18.20 -15.94 13.60
CA ILE A 224 17.36 -17.14 13.46
C ILE A 224 17.70 -17.90 12.16
N ASN A 225 17.88 -17.21 11.03
CA ASN A 225 18.26 -17.86 9.78
C ASN A 225 19.64 -18.51 9.86
N TYR A 226 20.60 -17.84 10.49
CA TYR A 226 21.96 -18.35 10.63
C TYR A 226 22.03 -19.56 11.58
N TYR A 227 21.43 -19.46 12.77
CA TYR A 227 21.58 -20.47 13.83
C TYR A 227 20.53 -21.59 13.76
N VAL A 228 19.29 -21.30 13.34
CA VAL A 228 18.19 -22.29 13.33
C VAL A 228 17.99 -22.88 11.94
N VAL A 229 17.91 -22.04 10.90
CA VAL A 229 17.70 -22.51 9.51
C VAL A 229 19.00 -23.01 8.88
N GLN A 230 20.15 -22.66 9.46
CA GLN A 230 21.47 -22.94 8.88
C GLN A 230 21.65 -22.34 7.47
N ALA A 231 20.91 -21.28 7.14
CA ALA A 231 21.06 -20.54 5.90
C ALA A 231 22.41 -19.78 5.90
N ARG A 232 22.99 -19.57 4.72
CA ARG A 232 24.31 -18.94 4.57
C ARG A 232 24.30 -17.89 3.47
N GLY A 233 25.19 -16.90 3.59
CA GLY A 233 25.43 -15.89 2.55
C GLY A 233 24.15 -15.17 2.08
N ILE A 234 23.95 -15.14 0.76
CA ILE A 234 22.85 -14.43 0.12
C ILE A 234 21.47 -14.98 0.47
N ASP A 235 21.36 -16.24 0.91
CA ASP A 235 20.07 -16.84 1.23
C ASP A 235 19.49 -16.29 2.55
N ILE A 236 20.34 -15.85 3.49
CA ILE A 236 19.88 -15.10 4.66
C ILE A 236 19.27 -13.77 4.21
N LEU A 237 19.96 -13.07 3.31
CA LEU A 237 19.49 -11.78 2.79
C LEU A 237 18.14 -11.95 2.06
N LYS A 238 18.00 -12.97 1.21
CA LYS A 238 16.73 -13.33 0.60
C LYS A 238 15.69 -13.60 1.68
N ASN A 239 15.96 -14.46 2.65
CA ASN A 239 15.01 -14.83 3.69
C ASN A 239 14.53 -13.65 4.55
N VAL A 240 15.40 -12.66 4.80
CA VAL A 240 15.07 -11.49 5.65
C VAL A 240 14.43 -10.35 4.85
N LEU A 241 14.90 -10.09 3.63
CA LEU A 241 14.49 -8.93 2.82
C LEU A 241 13.49 -9.25 1.72
N SER A 242 13.54 -10.46 1.17
CA SER A 242 12.57 -10.85 0.14
C SER A 242 11.19 -10.96 0.78
N GLY A 243 10.16 -10.57 0.01
CA GLY A 243 8.77 -10.79 0.39
C GLY A 243 8.37 -12.26 0.33
N ILE A 244 9.29 -13.18 0.62
CA ILE A 244 9.00 -14.59 0.88
C ILE A 244 8.46 -14.65 2.30
N LEU A 245 7.14 -14.67 2.39
CA LEU A 245 6.41 -14.40 3.64
C LEU A 245 6.28 -15.63 4.53
N TRP A 246 6.92 -16.76 4.21
CA TRP A 246 6.65 -18.03 4.86
C TRP A 246 7.74 -18.49 5.83
N GLY A 247 7.28 -19.08 6.92
CA GLY A 247 8.09 -19.70 7.95
C GLY A 247 8.49 -18.78 9.10
N GLN A 248 8.64 -19.38 10.29
CA GLN A 248 9.18 -18.75 11.49
C GLN A 248 8.43 -17.50 11.98
N TYR A 249 7.14 -17.41 11.66
CA TYR A 249 6.25 -16.32 12.07
C TYR A 249 6.78 -14.93 11.67
N ARG A 250 7.55 -14.83 10.57
CA ARG A 250 8.12 -13.56 10.07
C ARG A 250 7.05 -12.54 9.76
N GLU A 251 5.98 -13.00 9.13
CA GLU A 251 4.78 -12.24 8.78
C GLU A 251 4.09 -11.61 10.01
N VAL A 252 4.37 -12.10 11.22
CA VAL A 252 3.82 -11.57 12.47
C VAL A 252 4.60 -10.36 12.98
N PHE A 253 5.92 -10.30 12.82
CA PHE A 253 6.72 -9.21 13.40
C PHE A 253 7.23 -8.21 12.36
N LEU A 254 7.49 -8.67 11.15
CA LEU A 254 7.99 -7.86 10.04
C LEU A 254 7.08 -6.66 9.75
N TYR A 255 5.77 -6.89 9.68
CA TYR A 255 4.83 -5.84 9.30
C TYR A 255 4.69 -4.76 10.36
N SER A 256 4.81 -5.10 11.65
CA SER A 256 4.83 -4.08 12.73
C SER A 256 6.13 -3.28 12.71
N ALA A 257 7.27 -3.93 12.42
CA ALA A 257 8.53 -3.22 12.24
C ALA A 257 8.48 -2.27 11.03
N LEU A 258 7.89 -2.71 9.91
CA LEU A 258 7.66 -1.87 8.73
C LEU A 258 6.67 -0.74 9.00
N ALA A 259 5.58 -0.98 9.74
CA ALA A 259 4.62 0.03 10.15
C ALA A 259 5.28 1.10 11.02
N ALA A 260 6.11 0.70 12.00
CA ALA A 260 6.83 1.63 12.87
C ALA A 260 7.88 2.45 12.10
N ALA A 261 8.68 1.81 11.24
CA ALA A 261 9.64 2.51 10.39
C ALA A 261 8.96 3.49 9.41
N SER A 262 7.85 3.07 8.82
CA SER A 262 7.02 3.91 7.95
C SER A 262 6.40 5.09 8.72
N GLY A 263 5.92 4.87 9.94
CA GLY A 263 5.48 5.92 10.86
C GLY A 263 6.58 6.91 11.20
N GLY A 264 7.81 6.41 11.39
CA GLY A 264 9.01 7.22 11.50
C GLY A 264 9.21 8.14 10.30
N LEU A 265 9.22 7.57 9.10
CA LEU A 265 9.40 8.32 7.85
C LEU A 265 8.29 9.37 7.64
N VAL A 266 7.04 8.98 7.84
CA VAL A 266 5.87 9.88 7.71
C VAL A 266 5.92 10.99 8.75
N SER A 267 6.33 10.70 10.00
CA SER A 267 6.44 11.73 11.03
C SER A 267 7.51 12.77 10.70
N LEU A 268 8.68 12.34 10.18
CA LEU A 268 9.73 13.26 9.70
C LEU A 268 9.28 14.07 8.48
N ALA A 269 8.57 13.44 7.54
CA ALA A 269 8.04 14.11 6.36
C ALA A 269 7.01 15.18 6.72
N ALA A 270 6.10 14.87 7.65
CA ALA A 270 5.04 15.76 8.09
C ALA A 270 5.54 17.01 8.82
N VAL A 271 6.73 16.96 9.45
CA VAL A 271 7.35 18.10 10.15
C VAL A 271 8.44 18.79 9.32
N GLU A 272 8.55 18.42 8.03
CA GLU A 272 9.59 18.92 7.13
C GLU A 272 11.02 18.77 7.69
N HIS A 273 11.30 17.66 8.37
CA HIS A 273 12.60 17.46 9.02
C HIS A 273 13.73 17.43 7.98
N ARG A 274 14.85 18.10 8.27
CA ARG A 274 16.00 18.27 7.36
C ARG A 274 16.52 16.98 6.72
N SER A 275 16.40 15.83 7.40
CA SER A 275 16.87 14.53 6.90
C SER A 275 16.10 14.02 5.68
N VAL A 276 14.84 14.46 5.51
CA VAL A 276 13.96 14.02 4.42
C VAL A 276 13.47 15.18 3.55
N HIS A 277 13.44 16.41 4.08
CA HIS A 277 12.89 17.57 3.39
C HIS A 277 13.57 17.87 2.05
N TRP A 278 14.89 17.69 1.97
CA TRP A 278 15.65 17.90 0.74
C TRP A 278 15.12 17.04 -0.41
N LEU A 279 14.69 15.81 -0.12
CA LEU A 279 14.14 14.87 -1.09
C LEU A 279 12.71 15.28 -1.46
N LEU A 280 11.89 15.63 -0.48
CA LEU A 280 10.48 16.01 -0.67
C LEU A 280 10.29 17.34 -1.42
N ARG A 281 11.31 18.18 -1.49
CA ARG A 281 11.32 19.43 -2.28
C ARG A 281 11.59 19.23 -3.77
N LEU A 282 12.04 18.04 -4.18
CA LEU A 282 12.27 17.76 -5.59
C LEU A 282 10.94 17.74 -6.34
N LYS A 283 10.75 18.70 -7.26
CA LYS A 283 9.52 18.84 -8.06
C LYS A 283 9.15 17.55 -8.80
N SER A 284 10.14 16.81 -9.28
CA SER A 284 9.94 15.51 -9.92
C SER A 284 9.32 14.48 -8.98
N LEU A 285 9.75 14.43 -7.71
CA LEU A 285 9.20 13.51 -6.72
C LEU A 285 7.81 13.94 -6.25
N GLN A 286 7.56 15.24 -6.10
CA GLN A 286 6.22 15.75 -5.81
C GLN A 286 5.23 15.36 -6.91
N HIS A 287 5.62 15.56 -8.17
CA HIS A 287 4.80 15.18 -9.32
C HIS A 287 4.54 13.67 -9.39
N ILE A 288 5.55 12.83 -9.16
CA ILE A 288 5.35 11.38 -9.02
C ILE A 288 4.38 11.05 -7.87
N GLY A 289 4.42 11.83 -6.79
CA GLY A 289 3.48 11.75 -5.68
C GLY A 289 2.03 12.04 -6.09
N GLU A 290 1.81 13.06 -6.92
CA GLU A 290 0.48 13.45 -7.42
C GLU A 290 -0.19 12.32 -8.23
N ILE A 291 0.57 11.65 -9.10
CA ILE A 291 0.08 10.56 -9.95
C ILE A 291 0.25 9.17 -9.31
N SER A 292 0.70 9.10 -8.06
CA SER A 292 1.10 7.85 -7.41
C SER A 292 -0.02 6.81 -7.32
N TYR A 293 -1.27 7.25 -7.20
CA TYR A 293 -2.43 6.37 -7.13
C TYR A 293 -2.68 5.65 -8.47
N GLY A 294 -2.81 6.40 -9.57
CA GLY A 294 -2.90 5.83 -10.91
C GLY A 294 -1.69 4.96 -11.24
N ALA A 295 -0.48 5.40 -10.90
CA ALA A 295 0.74 4.61 -11.07
C ALA A 295 0.63 3.26 -10.34
N TYR A 296 0.18 3.25 -9.08
CA TYR A 296 -0.04 2.01 -8.34
C TYR A 296 -1.08 1.09 -8.98
N ILE A 297 -2.11 1.62 -9.64
CA ILE A 297 -3.08 0.77 -10.35
C ILE A 297 -2.48 0.18 -11.63
N TYR A 298 -1.85 1.00 -12.47
CA TYR A 298 -1.43 0.58 -13.81
C TYR A 298 -0.09 -0.17 -13.86
N HIS A 299 0.70 -0.18 -12.78
CA HIS A 299 2.05 -0.75 -12.84
C HIS A 299 2.09 -2.23 -13.25
N ALA A 300 1.14 -3.03 -12.77
CA ALA A 300 1.16 -4.46 -13.05
C ALA A 300 0.90 -4.75 -14.54
N ILE A 301 -0.09 -4.07 -15.14
CA ILE A 301 -0.34 -4.18 -16.59
C ILE A 301 0.80 -3.57 -17.40
N ALA A 302 1.45 -2.50 -16.92
CA ALA A 302 2.61 -1.91 -17.58
C ALA A 302 3.82 -2.87 -17.60
N VAL A 303 4.03 -3.66 -16.54
CA VAL A 303 5.05 -4.72 -16.52
C VAL A 303 4.72 -5.82 -17.53
N VAL A 304 3.45 -6.24 -17.62
CA VAL A 304 3.01 -7.23 -18.62
C VAL A 304 3.23 -6.69 -20.04
N ALA A 305 2.81 -5.46 -20.31
CA ALA A 305 2.98 -4.81 -21.60
C ALA A 305 4.47 -4.66 -21.98
N ALA A 306 5.32 -4.24 -21.04
CA ALA A 306 6.76 -4.15 -21.26
C ALA A 306 7.39 -5.51 -21.60
N LYS A 307 6.97 -6.57 -20.89
CA LYS A 307 7.45 -7.94 -21.16
C LYS A 307 7.03 -8.41 -22.56
N LEU A 308 5.78 -8.15 -22.97
CA LEU A 308 5.29 -8.48 -24.31
C LEU A 308 6.00 -7.69 -25.41
N ALA A 309 6.33 -6.42 -25.17
CA ALA A 309 7.04 -5.58 -26.14
C ALA A 309 8.50 -6.01 -26.32
N LEU A 310 9.15 -6.49 -25.26
CA LEU A 310 10.56 -6.90 -25.29
C LEU A 310 10.75 -8.37 -25.70
N SER A 311 9.73 -9.22 -25.60
CA SER A 311 9.87 -10.66 -25.88
C SER A 311 10.35 -11.03 -27.29
N PRO A 312 10.12 -10.23 -28.36
CA PRO A 312 10.69 -10.53 -29.68
C PRO A 312 12.21 -10.34 -29.78
N ILE A 313 12.80 -9.53 -28.88
CA ILE A 313 14.21 -9.13 -28.94
C ILE A 313 15.02 -9.57 -27.71
N MET A 314 14.34 -10.06 -26.66
CA MET A 314 14.96 -10.51 -25.43
C MET A 314 14.38 -11.85 -24.99
N ASP A 315 15.27 -12.78 -24.64
CA ASP A 315 14.87 -14.07 -24.10
C ASP A 315 14.56 -13.95 -22.59
N PHE A 316 13.28 -14.04 -22.25
CA PHE A 316 12.79 -14.09 -20.87
C PHE A 316 12.78 -15.51 -20.27
N SER A 317 13.12 -16.53 -21.06
CA SER A 317 13.16 -17.94 -20.62
C SER A 317 14.53 -18.35 -20.05
N ALA A 318 15.61 -17.64 -20.38
CA ALA A 318 16.94 -17.85 -19.83
C ALA A 318 16.96 -17.88 -18.29
N ASN A 319 17.67 -18.85 -17.70
CA ASN A 319 17.85 -18.97 -16.25
C ASN A 319 19.32 -19.29 -15.91
N PRO A 320 20.09 -18.36 -15.29
CA PRO A 320 19.67 -17.03 -14.83
C PRO A 320 19.49 -16.06 -15.99
N ARG A 321 18.50 -15.17 -15.87
CA ARG A 321 18.30 -14.07 -16.85
C ARG A 321 19.46 -13.08 -16.79
N PRO A 322 19.99 -12.63 -17.94
CA PRO A 322 21.00 -11.58 -17.98
C PRO A 322 20.56 -10.28 -17.30
N ILE A 323 21.50 -9.55 -16.69
CA ILE A 323 21.21 -8.29 -15.98
C ILE A 323 20.54 -7.23 -16.85
N HIS A 324 20.94 -7.16 -18.13
CA HIS A 324 20.38 -6.20 -19.07
C HIS A 324 18.88 -6.44 -19.34
N THR A 325 18.41 -7.69 -19.31
CA THR A 325 16.99 -8.04 -19.48
C THR A 325 16.15 -7.49 -18.33
N TRP A 326 16.63 -7.61 -17.09
CA TRP A 326 15.96 -7.07 -15.91
C TRP A 326 15.93 -5.53 -15.93
N ILE A 327 17.04 -4.89 -16.31
CA ILE A 327 17.15 -3.43 -16.42
C ILE A 327 16.22 -2.91 -17.53
N ALA A 328 16.24 -3.52 -18.71
CA ALA A 328 15.40 -3.10 -19.82
C ALA A 328 13.91 -3.24 -19.50
N LEU A 329 13.51 -4.36 -18.90
CA LEU A 329 12.14 -4.57 -18.44
C LEU A 329 11.71 -3.49 -17.45
N PHE A 330 12.55 -3.19 -16.46
CA PHE A 330 12.27 -2.15 -15.48
C PHE A 330 12.13 -0.76 -16.09
N LEU A 331 13.07 -0.36 -16.95
CA LEU A 331 13.04 0.97 -17.57
C LEU A 331 11.79 1.16 -18.42
N LEU A 332 11.44 0.16 -19.24
CA LEU A 332 10.24 0.21 -20.06
C LEU A 332 8.96 0.14 -19.22
N ALA A 333 8.87 -0.78 -18.25
CA ALA A 333 7.70 -0.89 -17.38
C ALA A 333 7.49 0.38 -16.55
N TYR A 334 8.56 0.96 -16.02
CA TYR A 334 8.51 2.21 -15.27
C TYR A 334 8.03 3.37 -16.15
N LEU A 335 8.59 3.50 -17.36
CA LEU A 335 8.14 4.51 -18.33
C LEU A 335 6.65 4.35 -18.67
N LEU A 336 6.22 3.14 -19.05
CA LEU A 336 4.82 2.85 -19.37
C LEU A 336 3.90 3.15 -18.18
N THR A 337 4.36 2.85 -16.97
CA THR A 337 3.57 3.12 -15.77
C THR A 337 3.39 4.62 -15.54
N ILE A 338 4.47 5.41 -15.65
CA ILE A 338 4.39 6.87 -15.49
C ILE A 338 3.52 7.49 -16.59
N VAL A 339 3.67 7.05 -17.84
CA VAL A 339 2.85 7.54 -18.96
C VAL A 339 1.37 7.21 -18.73
N ALA A 340 1.03 5.97 -18.38
CA ALA A 340 -0.36 5.57 -18.12
C ALA A 340 -0.96 6.35 -16.94
N ALA A 341 -0.20 6.52 -15.86
CA ALA A 341 -0.61 7.30 -14.69
C ALA A 341 -0.82 8.78 -15.04
N GLU A 342 0.06 9.39 -15.84
CA GLU A 342 -0.05 10.80 -16.24
C GLU A 342 -1.28 11.03 -17.14
N LEU A 343 -1.52 10.13 -18.10
CA LEU A 343 -2.69 10.18 -18.97
C LEU A 343 -3.99 10.02 -18.15
N SER A 344 -4.02 9.03 -17.25
CA SER A 344 -5.14 8.83 -16.31
C SER A 344 -5.37 10.07 -15.46
N PHE A 345 -4.31 10.62 -14.87
CA PHE A 345 -4.41 11.78 -14.01
C PHE A 345 -4.98 13.00 -14.75
N ARG A 346 -4.42 13.33 -15.92
CA ARG A 346 -4.81 14.51 -16.70
C ARG A 346 -6.22 14.42 -17.26
N PHE A 347 -6.58 13.28 -17.82
CA PHE A 347 -7.81 13.16 -18.63
C PHE A 347 -8.97 12.52 -17.87
N PHE A 348 -8.71 11.80 -16.78
CA PHE A 348 -9.72 11.04 -16.06
C PHE A 348 -9.82 11.48 -14.59
N GLU A 349 -8.76 11.31 -13.79
CA GLU A 349 -8.80 11.51 -12.33
C GLU A 349 -9.12 12.96 -11.93
N ARG A 350 -8.50 13.94 -12.60
CA ARG A 350 -8.70 15.37 -12.29
C ARG A 350 -10.17 15.80 -12.31
N ARG A 351 -11.00 15.17 -13.14
CA ARG A 351 -12.45 15.47 -13.24
C ARG A 351 -13.20 15.10 -11.97
N PHE A 352 -12.83 13.98 -11.35
CA PHE A 352 -13.47 13.50 -10.11
C PHE A 352 -12.93 14.18 -8.86
N LEU A 353 -11.65 14.57 -8.88
CA LEU A 353 -11.00 15.23 -7.76
C LEU A 353 -11.36 16.72 -7.64
N GLY A 354 -12.12 17.28 -8.59
CA GLY A 354 -12.49 18.69 -8.58
C GLY A 354 -11.30 19.64 -8.77
N ILE A 355 -10.17 19.14 -9.29
CA ILE A 355 -8.95 19.93 -9.52
C ILE A 355 -9.09 20.67 -10.86
N HIS A 356 -10.00 21.65 -10.89
CA HIS A 356 -10.06 22.63 -11.96
C HIS A 356 -8.90 23.61 -11.81
N ASN A 357 -7.92 23.52 -12.73
CA ASN A 357 -6.83 24.45 -13.01
C ASN A 357 -6.19 25.22 -11.82
N LEU A 358 -5.36 24.52 -11.02
CA LEU A 358 -4.29 25.16 -10.24
C LEU A 358 -3.04 25.41 -11.09
N ARG A 359 -3.20 26.17 -12.18
CA ARG A 359 -2.07 26.91 -12.78
C ARG A 359 -2.45 28.38 -12.79
N SER A 360 -2.48 29.00 -11.61
CA SER A 360 -2.21 30.43 -11.51
C SER A 360 -0.69 30.62 -11.62
N PRO A 361 -0.19 31.57 -12.43
CA PRO A 361 1.24 31.93 -12.43
C PRO A 361 1.72 32.53 -11.10
N THR A 362 0.78 32.81 -10.19
CA THR A 362 1.00 33.46 -8.90
C THR A 362 0.61 32.48 -7.79
N GLY A 363 1.62 31.96 -7.08
CA GLY A 363 1.49 30.89 -6.08
C GLY A 363 0.66 31.26 -4.85
N GLN A 364 -0.66 31.29 -4.99
CA GLN A 364 -1.60 31.24 -3.88
C GLN A 364 -2.46 29.98 -4.03
N ILE A 365 -2.46 29.16 -2.98
CA ILE A 365 -3.28 27.96 -2.87
C ILE A 365 -4.73 28.43 -2.70
N SER A 366 -5.54 28.32 -3.75
CA SER A 366 -6.97 28.57 -3.65
C SER A 366 -7.66 27.39 -2.97
N GLU A 367 -8.48 27.69 -1.98
CA GLU A 367 -9.32 26.73 -1.24
C GLU A 367 -10.21 25.91 -2.19
N MET A 368 -10.41 24.63 -1.83
CA MET A 368 -11.32 23.73 -2.55
C MET A 368 -12.75 24.29 -2.56
N PRO A 369 -13.54 24.09 -3.63
CA PRO A 369 -14.96 24.43 -3.61
C PRO A 369 -15.70 23.54 -2.60
N THR A 370 -16.64 24.17 -1.91
CA THR A 370 -17.57 23.67 -0.88
C THR A 370 -18.23 22.33 -1.17
#